data_AF-A0A9F2R9N1-F1
#
_entry.id   AF-A0A9F2R9N1-F1
#
_cell.length_a   1.000
_cell.length_b   1.000
_cell.length_c   1.000
_cell.angle_alpha   90.00
_cell.angle_beta   90.00
_cell.angle_gamma   90.00
#
_symmetry.space_group_name_H-M   'P 1'
#
loop_
_entity.id
_entity.type
_entity.pdbx_description
1 polymer ?
#
loop_
_entity_poly.entity_id
_entity_poly.type
_entity_poly.pdbx_seq_one_letter_code
_entity_poly.pdbx_strand_id
1 'polypeptide(L)'
;MLKKDYANVSAVDKVDDVVRRMLSLEMASQREKVKMKKEQLADKVRRSPNDCGSAEVQVAYLTAMIRTLKEHLHIHPKDKVNLCHMRIAIDRRNVLLKYLRNYHYDIFENTCKQLEIEYSPPPQYRRKVTRRMAVKKELHARVYKEKQKLRALERLKQIEKQHEGAKEQAQPKEDPSLSRT
;
A
#
# COMPACT_ATOMS: atom_id res chain seq x y z
N MET A 1 27.58 -14.17 -6.42
CA MET A 1 27.72 -12.70 -6.62
C MET A 1 28.94 -12.20 -5.90
N LEU A 2 29.73 -11.34 -6.53
CA LEU A 2 30.87 -10.67 -5.91
C LEU A 2 30.41 -9.49 -5.05
N LYS A 3 31.27 -9.06 -4.12
CA LYS A 3 31.09 -7.78 -3.42
C LYS A 3 31.13 -6.62 -4.42
N LYS A 4 30.39 -5.55 -4.14
CA LYS A 4 30.23 -4.38 -5.03
C LYS A 4 31.54 -3.89 -5.62
N ASP A 5 32.54 -3.70 -4.76
CA ASP A 5 33.76 -2.99 -5.10
C ASP A 5 34.63 -3.76 -6.12
N TYR A 6 34.43 -5.07 -6.22
CA TYR A 6 35.15 -5.94 -7.15
C TYR A 6 34.33 -6.31 -8.39
N ALA A 7 33.04 -5.95 -8.44
CA ALA A 7 32.14 -6.37 -9.52
C ALA A 7 32.53 -5.77 -10.89
N ASN A 8 33.16 -4.59 -10.91
CA ASN A 8 33.56 -3.89 -12.13
C ASN A 8 35.00 -4.19 -12.57
N VAL A 9 35.74 -5.02 -11.83
CA VAL A 9 37.16 -5.29 -12.07
C VAL A 9 37.30 -6.54 -12.93
N SER A 10 37.67 -6.37 -14.21
CA SER A 10 37.82 -7.47 -15.18
C SER A 10 38.89 -8.50 -14.83
N ALA A 11 39.84 -8.15 -13.96
CA ALA A 11 40.86 -9.08 -13.47
C ALA A 11 40.27 -10.22 -12.62
N VAL A 12 39.11 -10.02 -11.97
CA VAL A 12 38.49 -10.99 -11.06
C VAL A 12 38.01 -12.24 -11.80
N ASP A 13 37.72 -12.13 -13.10
CA ASP A 13 37.29 -13.25 -13.93
C ASP A 13 38.42 -14.24 -14.24
N LYS A 14 39.68 -13.81 -14.10
CA LYS A 14 40.88 -14.61 -14.38
C LYS A 14 41.50 -15.24 -13.13
N VAL A 15 40.97 -14.96 -11.95
CA VAL A 15 41.54 -15.45 -10.68
C VAL A 15 40.98 -16.83 -10.33
N ASP A 16 41.79 -17.62 -9.63
CA ASP A 16 41.43 -18.90 -9.05
C ASP A 16 40.09 -18.87 -8.29
N ASP A 17 39.38 -20.00 -8.34
CA ASP A 17 38.06 -20.16 -7.74
C ASP A 17 38.05 -19.92 -6.22
N VAL A 18 39.17 -20.22 -5.54
CA VAL A 18 39.32 -19.98 -4.10
C VAL A 18 39.26 -18.48 -3.79
N VAL A 19 40.00 -17.67 -4.55
CA VAL A 19 40.00 -16.21 -4.38
C VAL A 19 38.65 -15.63 -4.79
N ARG A 20 38.06 -16.14 -5.88
CA ARG A 20 36.69 -15.77 -6.28
C ARG A 20 35.67 -16.05 -5.17
N ARG A 21 35.80 -17.17 -4.45
CA ARG A 21 34.94 -17.50 -3.31
C ARG A 21 35.16 -16.55 -2.14
N MET A 22 36.40 -16.16 -1.84
CA MET A 22 36.69 -15.17 -0.79
C MET A 22 36.09 -13.79 -1.09
N LEU A 23 36.04 -13.40 -2.37
CA LEU A 23 35.44 -12.14 -2.83
C LEU A 23 33.92 -12.21 -3.01
N SER A 24 33.31 -13.38 -2.80
CA SER A 24 31.88 -13.59 -2.94
C SER A 24 31.08 -13.02 -1.77
N LEU A 25 29.76 -12.86 -1.97
CA LEU A 25 28.83 -12.49 -0.90
C LEU A 25 28.61 -13.60 0.15
N GLU A 26 29.03 -14.83 -0.13
CA GLU A 26 28.94 -15.94 0.83
C GLU A 26 29.78 -15.62 2.08
N MET A 27 31.04 -15.25 1.85
CA MET A 27 32.05 -14.91 2.87
C MET A 27 32.00 -13.42 3.29
N ALA A 28 31.06 -12.65 2.74
CA ALA A 28 30.96 -11.22 2.98
C ALA A 28 30.32 -10.89 4.34
N SER A 29 30.71 -9.75 4.90
CA SER A 29 30.11 -9.20 6.11
C SER A 29 28.67 -8.75 5.87
N GLN A 30 27.86 -8.67 6.93
CA GLN A 30 26.48 -8.18 6.81
C GLN A 30 26.42 -6.76 6.23
N ARG A 31 27.42 -5.91 6.51
CA ARG A 31 27.52 -4.56 5.94
C ARG A 31 27.63 -4.59 4.41
N GLU A 32 28.44 -5.48 3.87
CA GLU A 32 28.60 -5.65 2.42
C GLU A 32 27.33 -6.21 1.78
N LYS A 33 26.67 -7.19 2.43
CA LYS A 33 25.36 -7.70 2.00
C LYS A 33 24.31 -6.59 1.93
N VAL A 34 24.26 -5.72 2.94
CA VAL A 34 23.35 -4.55 2.96
C VAL A 34 23.71 -3.53 1.88
N LYS A 35 25.01 -3.30 1.63
CA LYS A 35 25.47 -2.45 0.51
C LYS A 35 24.93 -2.97 -0.82
N MET A 36 25.06 -4.27 -1.07
CA MET A 36 24.51 -4.89 -2.28
C MET A 36 22.99 -4.80 -2.37
N LYS A 37 22.25 -5.11 -1.28
CA LYS A 37 20.78 -4.99 -1.26
C LYS A 37 20.32 -3.56 -1.58
N LYS A 38 21.05 -2.54 -1.11
CA LYS A 38 20.76 -1.11 -1.38
C LYS A 38 20.94 -0.78 -2.86
N GLU A 39 22.06 -1.19 -3.45
CA GLU A 39 22.36 -0.98 -4.88
C GLU A 39 21.31 -1.66 -5.76
N GLN A 40 21.04 -2.95 -5.52
CA GLN A 40 20.07 -3.72 -6.30
C GLN A 40 18.65 -3.12 -6.29
N LEU A 41 18.25 -2.48 -5.18
CA LEU A 41 16.98 -1.77 -5.11
C LEU A 41 17.04 -0.40 -5.76
N ALA A 42 18.16 0.32 -5.65
CA ALA A 42 18.36 1.61 -6.29
C ALA A 42 18.42 1.48 -7.83
N ASP A 43 19.10 0.46 -8.35
CA ASP A 43 19.25 0.23 -9.79
C ASP A 43 17.91 -0.02 -10.50
N LYS A 44 16.91 -0.56 -9.79
CA LYS A 44 15.56 -0.74 -10.33
C LYS A 44 14.86 0.57 -10.64
N VAL A 45 15.13 1.60 -9.83
CA VAL A 45 14.38 2.86 -9.81
C VAL A 45 15.21 4.03 -10.36
N ARG A 46 16.52 3.86 -10.51
CA ARG A 46 17.44 4.89 -11.00
C ARG A 46 17.05 5.37 -12.39
N ARG A 47 17.03 6.69 -12.58
CA ARG A 47 16.88 7.31 -13.91
C ARG A 47 18.19 7.32 -14.70
N SER A 48 19.31 7.52 -14.00
CA SER A 48 20.64 7.56 -14.58
C SER A 48 21.63 6.77 -13.71
N PRO A 49 22.72 6.24 -14.30
CA PRO A 49 23.66 5.37 -13.58
C PRO A 49 24.40 6.06 -12.44
N ASN A 50 24.46 7.39 -12.44
CA ASN A 50 25.17 8.18 -11.43
C ASN A 50 24.24 8.90 -10.44
N ASP A 51 22.93 8.72 -10.54
CA ASP A 51 21.98 9.41 -9.66
C ASP A 51 21.95 8.79 -8.26
N CYS A 52 22.53 9.47 -7.27
CA CYS A 52 22.52 9.01 -5.88
C CYS A 52 21.49 9.73 -5.01
N GLY A 53 20.92 10.84 -5.52
CA GLY A 53 20.29 11.87 -4.70
C GLY A 53 18.79 12.04 -4.94
N SER A 54 18.24 11.50 -6.02
CA SER A 54 16.81 11.63 -6.30
C SER A 54 15.94 11.02 -5.21
N ALA A 55 14.73 11.56 -5.05
CA ALA A 55 13.79 11.10 -4.04
C ALA A 55 13.43 9.61 -4.21
N GLU A 56 13.42 9.12 -5.44
CA GLU A 56 13.19 7.70 -5.79
C GLU A 56 14.29 6.77 -5.26
N VAL A 57 15.55 7.14 -5.51
CA VAL A 57 16.74 6.41 -5.03
C VAL A 57 16.81 6.45 -3.50
N GLN A 58 16.50 7.59 -2.89
CA GLN A 58 16.40 7.69 -1.43
C GLN A 58 15.31 6.78 -0.86
N VAL A 59 14.14 6.70 -1.50
CA VAL A 59 13.06 5.78 -1.12
C VAL A 59 13.53 4.32 -1.23
N ALA A 60 14.27 3.96 -2.28
CA ALA A 60 14.85 2.62 -2.44
C ALA A 60 15.84 2.29 -1.31
N TYR A 61 16.74 3.21 -0.95
CA TYR A 61 17.69 3.03 0.15
C TYR A 61 17.01 2.90 1.52
N LEU A 62 16.02 3.73 1.80
CA LEU A 62 15.24 3.63 3.03
C LEU A 62 14.49 2.29 3.08
N THR A 63 13.95 1.83 1.95
CA THR A 63 13.27 0.54 1.85
C THR A 63 14.22 -0.63 2.11
N ALA A 64 15.44 -0.61 1.55
CA ALA A 64 16.48 -1.60 1.84
C ALA A 64 16.84 -1.64 3.33
N MET A 65 16.96 -0.46 3.97
CA MET A 65 17.25 -0.33 5.40
C MET A 65 16.09 -0.87 6.25
N ILE A 66 14.84 -0.54 5.91
CA ILE A 66 13.65 -1.05 6.61
C ILE A 66 13.58 -2.57 6.52
N ARG A 67 13.82 -3.16 5.33
CA ARG A 67 13.82 -4.62 5.15
C ARG A 67 14.91 -5.29 6.01
N THR A 68 16.10 -4.70 6.06
CA THR A 68 17.21 -5.20 6.90
C THR A 68 16.89 -5.11 8.39
N LEU A 69 16.35 -3.97 8.86
CA LEU A 69 15.96 -3.79 10.26
C LEU A 69 14.79 -4.71 10.65
N LYS A 70 13.87 -4.99 9.72
CA LYS A 70 12.78 -5.96 9.91
C LYS A 70 13.32 -7.37 10.15
N GLU A 71 14.29 -7.82 9.35
CA GLU A 71 14.97 -9.12 9.54
C GLU A 71 15.63 -9.19 10.93
N HIS A 72 16.34 -8.13 11.35
CA HIS A 72 17.00 -8.06 12.66
C HIS A 72 16.01 -8.09 13.84
N LEU A 73 14.95 -7.27 13.78
CA LEU A 73 13.94 -7.17 14.85
C LEU A 73 13.07 -8.43 14.96
N HIS A 74 12.98 -9.23 13.89
CA HIS A 74 12.32 -10.54 13.95
C HIS A 74 13.06 -11.49 14.90
N ILE A 75 14.40 -11.47 14.86
CA ILE A 75 15.26 -12.26 15.75
C ILE A 75 15.35 -11.60 17.14
N HIS A 76 15.43 -10.26 17.19
CA HIS A 76 15.64 -9.48 18.41
C HIS A 76 14.49 -8.50 18.68
N PRO A 77 13.32 -8.96 19.15
CA PRO A 77 12.14 -8.11 19.31
C PRO A 77 12.25 -7.09 20.45
N LYS A 78 13.22 -7.27 21.37
CA LYS A 78 13.40 -6.39 22.55
C LYS A 78 14.26 -5.16 22.25
N ASP A 79 14.90 -5.08 21.09
CA ASP A 79 15.72 -3.92 20.71
C ASP A 79 14.84 -2.73 20.31
N LYS A 80 14.63 -1.82 21.28
CA LYS A 80 13.81 -0.62 21.10
C LYS A 80 14.50 0.46 20.27
N VAL A 81 15.84 0.49 20.27
CA VAL A 81 16.62 1.53 19.58
C VAL A 81 16.51 1.31 18.08
N ASN A 82 16.74 0.08 17.62
CA ASN A 82 16.62 -0.27 16.21
C ASN A 82 15.17 -0.21 15.72
N LEU A 83 14.20 -0.52 16.58
CA LEU A 83 12.78 -0.32 16.28
C LEU A 83 12.43 1.18 16.11
N CYS A 84 13.04 2.06 16.90
CA CYS A 84 12.91 3.51 16.72
C CYS A 84 13.51 3.96 15.38
N HIS A 85 14.74 3.53 15.06
CA HIS A 85 15.38 3.83 13.77
C HIS A 85 14.55 3.35 12.57
N MET A 86 13.97 2.15 12.67
CA MET A 86 13.09 1.62 11.62
C MET A 86 11.85 2.49 11.43
N ARG A 87 11.21 2.94 12.52
CA ARG A 87 10.03 3.83 12.45
C ARG A 87 10.38 5.18 11.84
N ILE A 88 11.49 5.79 12.25
CA ILE A 88 11.98 7.06 11.67
C ILE A 88 12.23 6.89 10.17
N ALA A 89 12.79 5.76 9.74
CA ALA A 89 13.02 5.46 8.34
C ALA A 89 11.71 5.32 7.54
N ILE A 90 10.71 4.65 8.10
CA ILE A 90 9.37 4.53 7.51
C ILE A 90 8.75 5.93 7.35
N ASP A 91 8.83 6.77 8.37
CA ASP A 91 8.26 8.12 8.33
C ASP A 91 8.96 9.00 7.29
N ARG A 92 10.31 8.98 7.25
CA ARG A 92 11.10 9.68 6.22
C ARG A 92 10.73 9.22 4.81
N ARG A 93 10.57 7.90 4.61
CA ARG A 93 10.16 7.33 3.32
C ARG A 93 8.76 7.82 2.93
N ASN A 94 7.81 7.85 3.87
CA ASN A 94 6.46 8.31 3.60
C ASN A 94 6.40 9.81 3.25
N VAL A 95 7.29 10.63 3.82
CA VAL A 95 7.45 12.04 3.43
C VAL A 95 7.97 12.17 2.00
N LEU A 96 8.96 11.37 1.60
CA LEU A 96 9.47 11.37 0.23
C LEU A 96 8.44 10.87 -0.77
N LEU A 97 7.66 9.83 -0.44
CA LEU A 97 6.57 9.35 -1.28
C LEU A 97 5.46 10.40 -1.44
N LYS A 98 5.14 11.14 -0.36
CA LYS A 98 4.22 12.28 -0.43
C LYS A 98 4.76 13.37 -1.35
N TYR A 99 6.05 13.67 -1.27
CA TYR A 99 6.70 14.63 -2.16
C TYR A 99 6.57 14.17 -3.62
N LEU A 100 7.00 12.95 -3.94
CA LEU A 100 6.90 12.39 -5.30
C LEU A 100 5.46 12.46 -5.83
N ARG A 101 4.48 12.03 -5.03
CA ARG A 101 3.05 12.07 -5.40
C ARG A 101 2.55 13.48 -5.74
N ASN A 102 3.08 14.52 -5.11
CA ASN A 102 2.65 15.89 -5.32
C ASN A 102 3.29 16.55 -6.55
N TYR A 103 4.55 16.23 -6.84
CA TYR A 103 5.32 16.89 -7.92
C TYR A 103 5.41 16.04 -9.20
N HIS A 104 5.56 14.72 -9.08
CA HIS A 104 5.80 13.80 -10.19
C HIS A 104 5.06 12.47 -9.99
N TYR A 105 3.83 12.39 -10.49
CA TYR A 105 2.95 11.24 -10.26
C TYR A 105 3.42 9.96 -10.98
N ASP A 106 3.84 10.06 -12.24
CA ASP A 106 4.27 8.89 -13.05
C ASP A 106 5.45 8.15 -12.39
N ILE A 107 6.40 8.94 -11.90
CA ILE A 107 7.54 8.47 -11.13
C ILE A 107 7.09 7.80 -9.84
N PHE A 108 6.18 8.45 -9.10
CA PHE A 108 5.63 7.88 -7.86
C PHE A 108 5.02 6.50 -8.11
N GLU A 109 4.18 6.37 -9.13
CA GLU A 109 3.54 5.09 -9.48
C GLU A 109 4.57 4.01 -9.86
N ASN A 110 5.55 4.37 -10.70
CA ASN A 110 6.65 3.47 -11.07
C ASN A 110 7.45 3.01 -9.84
N THR A 111 7.81 3.93 -8.94
CA THR A 111 8.56 3.58 -7.72
C THR A 111 7.78 2.65 -6.80
N CYS A 112 6.48 2.91 -6.61
CA CYS A 112 5.60 2.08 -5.80
C CYS A 112 5.49 0.66 -6.37
N LYS A 113 5.37 0.55 -7.70
CA LYS A 113 5.30 -0.74 -8.40
C LYS A 113 6.60 -1.53 -8.31
N GLN A 114 7.75 -0.90 -8.57
CA GLN A 114 9.06 -1.56 -8.57
C GLN A 114 9.53 -2.00 -7.18
N LEU A 115 9.20 -1.22 -6.15
CA LEU A 115 9.60 -1.50 -4.77
C LEU A 115 8.53 -2.27 -3.97
N GLU A 116 7.38 -2.56 -4.57
CA GLU A 116 6.23 -3.23 -3.96
C GLU A 116 5.75 -2.49 -2.70
N ILE A 117 5.53 -1.18 -2.83
CA ILE A 117 5.11 -0.31 -1.72
C ILE A 117 3.69 0.18 -1.96
N GLU A 118 2.79 -0.14 -1.03
CA GLU A 118 1.47 0.46 -0.95
C GLU A 118 1.53 1.80 -0.19
N TYR A 119 1.06 2.87 -0.83
CA TYR A 119 0.99 4.19 -0.21
C TYR A 119 -0.41 4.45 0.36
N SER A 120 -0.52 4.51 1.68
CA SER A 120 -1.72 4.98 2.37
C SER A 120 -1.48 6.40 2.92
N PRO A 121 -2.30 7.40 2.55
CA PRO A 121 -2.19 8.73 3.14
C PRO A 121 -2.49 8.70 4.65
N PRO A 122 -1.87 9.58 5.45
CA PRO A 122 -2.15 9.64 6.88
C PRO A 122 -3.58 10.12 7.14
N PRO A 123 -4.27 9.60 8.18
CA PRO A 123 -5.60 10.07 8.54
C PRO A 123 -5.54 11.52 9.03
N GLN A 124 -6.61 12.29 8.78
CA GLN A 124 -6.71 13.70 9.17
C GLN A 124 -6.57 13.90 10.69
N TYR A 125 -7.09 12.98 11.50
CA TYR A 125 -7.04 13.05 12.95
C TYR A 125 -6.50 11.76 13.56
N ARG A 126 -5.50 11.88 14.43
CA ARG A 126 -4.97 10.76 15.23
C ARG A 126 -5.62 10.75 16.61
N ARG A 127 -6.80 10.13 16.72
CA ARG A 127 -7.49 9.91 18.02
C ARG A 127 -7.23 8.49 18.53
N LYS A 128 -6.97 8.36 19.84
CA LYS A 128 -6.91 7.04 20.49
C LYS A 128 -8.31 6.44 20.57
N VAL A 129 -8.50 5.23 20.07
CA VAL A 129 -9.80 4.53 20.13
C VAL A 129 -9.93 3.86 21.49
N THR A 130 -10.87 4.32 22.32
CA THR A 130 -11.21 3.68 23.59
C THR A 130 -12.24 2.57 23.38
N ARG A 131 -12.33 1.60 24.31
CA ARG A 131 -13.31 0.49 24.23
C ARG A 131 -14.75 0.99 24.09
N ARG A 132 -15.14 2.00 24.89
CA ARG A 132 -16.46 2.63 24.82
C ARG A 132 -16.74 3.21 23.43
N MET A 133 -15.77 3.90 22.83
CA MET A 133 -15.92 4.47 21.50
C MET A 133 -16.02 3.40 20.42
N ALA A 134 -15.23 2.33 20.51
CA ALA A 134 -15.29 1.21 19.56
C ALA A 134 -16.68 0.56 19.56
N VAL A 135 -17.20 0.20 20.73
CA VAL A 135 -18.54 -0.40 20.89
C VAL A 135 -19.63 0.55 20.39
N LYS A 136 -19.56 1.84 20.76
CA LYS A 136 -20.52 2.84 20.28
C LYS A 136 -20.49 2.98 18.75
N LYS A 137 -19.30 3.02 18.15
CA LYS A 137 -19.13 3.12 16.69
C LYS A 137 -19.69 1.89 15.98
N GLU A 138 -19.46 0.70 16.53
CA GLU A 138 -20.00 -0.56 16.00
C GLU A 138 -21.53 -0.60 16.08
N LEU A 139 -22.11 -0.23 17.23
CA LEU A 139 -23.56 -0.13 17.41
C LEU A 139 -24.16 0.85 16.39
N HIS A 140 -23.59 2.04 16.25
CA HIS A 140 -24.03 3.03 15.28
C HIS A 140 -23.98 2.48 13.84
N ALA A 141 -22.93 1.75 13.49
CA ALA A 141 -22.81 1.12 12.18
C ALA A 141 -23.88 0.05 11.94
N ARG A 142 -24.19 -0.78 12.95
CA ARG A 142 -25.27 -1.78 12.89
C ARG A 142 -26.64 -1.12 12.72
N VAL A 143 -26.96 -0.13 13.55
CA VAL A 143 -28.23 0.62 13.48
C VAL A 143 -28.38 1.30 12.12
N TYR A 144 -27.31 1.90 11.60
CA TYR A 144 -27.33 2.51 10.27
C TYR A 144 -27.65 1.48 9.18
N LYS A 145 -27.01 0.31 9.20
CA LYS A 145 -27.29 -0.78 8.24
C LYS A 145 -28.75 -1.25 8.30
N GLU A 146 -29.27 -1.49 9.50
CA GLU A 146 -30.67 -1.92 9.67
C GLU A 146 -31.66 -0.85 9.19
N LYS A 147 -31.41 0.42 9.52
CA LYS A 147 -32.21 1.54 9.02
C LYS A 147 -32.22 1.61 7.49
N GLN A 148 -31.07 1.38 6.84
CA GLN A 148 -31.00 1.35 5.37
C GLN A 148 -31.79 0.19 4.77
N LYS A 149 -31.77 -1.00 5.39
CA LYS A 149 -32.57 -2.14 4.95
C LYS A 149 -34.07 -1.82 5.01
N LEU A 150 -34.54 -1.26 6.13
CA LEU A 150 -35.95 -0.90 6.28
C LEU A 150 -36.39 0.13 5.23
N ARG A 151 -35.58 1.18 5.01
CA ARG A 151 -35.86 2.17 3.96
C ARG A 151 -35.86 1.58 2.56
N ALA A 152 -34.99 0.60 2.27
CA ALA A 152 -34.99 -0.09 0.98
C ALA A 152 -36.27 -0.90 0.79
N LEU A 153 -36.75 -1.60 1.83
CA LEU A 153 -38.02 -2.33 1.80
C LEU A 153 -39.22 -1.39 1.62
N GLU A 154 -39.23 -0.24 2.29
CA GLU A 154 -40.29 0.77 2.12
C GLU A 154 -40.35 1.31 0.69
N ARG A 155 -39.19 1.57 0.07
CA ARG A 155 -39.11 1.99 -1.35
C ARG A 155 -39.63 0.91 -2.29
N LEU A 156 -39.29 -0.35 -2.06
CA LEU A 156 -39.79 -1.47 -2.86
C LEU A 156 -41.32 -1.56 -2.80
N LYS A 157 -41.90 -1.48 -1.59
CA LYS A 157 -43.36 -1.45 -1.41
C LYS A 157 -44.03 -0.26 -2.09
N GLN A 158 -43.38 0.91 -2.13
CA GLN A 158 -43.89 2.08 -2.85
C GLN A 158 -43.88 1.86 -4.37
N ILE A 159 -42.83 1.24 -4.91
CA ILE A 159 -42.74 0.89 -6.33
C ILE A 159 -43.83 -0.11 -6.71
N GLU A 160 -44.02 -1.16 -5.90
CA GLU A 160 -45.08 -2.16 -6.10
C GLU A 160 -46.47 -1.50 -6.13
N LYS A 161 -46.77 -0.63 -5.16
CA LYS A 161 -48.04 0.12 -5.11
C LYS A 161 -48.24 1.05 -6.30
N GLN A 162 -47.18 1.73 -6.76
CA GLN A 162 -47.25 2.58 -7.95
C GLN A 162 -47.52 1.75 -9.20
N HIS A 163 -46.90 0.58 -9.31
CA HIS A 163 -47.10 -0.35 -10.41
C HIS A 163 -48.50 -0.98 -10.40
N GLU A 164 -49.05 -1.30 -9.23
CA GLU A 164 -50.45 -1.74 -9.05
C GLU A 164 -51.43 -0.63 -9.44
N GLY A 165 -51.24 0.60 -8.96
CA GLY A 165 -52.07 1.74 -9.36
C GLY A 165 -52.00 2.06 -10.86
N ALA A 166 -50.83 1.88 -11.49
CA ALA A 166 -50.69 2.01 -12.94
C ALA A 166 -51.41 0.88 -13.70
N LYS A 167 -51.46 -0.34 -13.16
CA LYS A 167 -52.24 -1.45 -13.72
C LYS A 167 -53.74 -1.22 -13.61
N GLU A 168 -54.23 -0.71 -12.49
CA GLU A 168 -55.66 -0.39 -12.31
C GLU A 168 -56.11 0.74 -13.24
N GLN A 169 -55.28 1.78 -13.46
CA GLN A 169 -55.58 2.84 -14.43
C GLN A 169 -55.52 2.37 -15.89
N ALA A 170 -54.79 1.29 -16.19
CA ALA A 170 -54.71 0.68 -17.51
C ALA A 170 -55.84 -0.33 -17.80
N GLN A 171 -56.66 -0.69 -16.81
CA GLN A 171 -57.88 -1.46 -17.05
C GLN A 171 -58.92 -0.56 -17.75
N PRO A 172 -59.49 -0.97 -18.88
CA PRO A 172 -60.45 -0.15 -19.61
C PRO A 172 -61.69 0.10 -18.73
N LYS A 173 -62.03 1.37 -18.51
CA LYS A 173 -63.26 1.74 -17.81
C LYS A 173 -64.44 1.15 -18.58
N GLU A 174 -65.17 0.22 -17.97
CA GLU A 174 -66.41 -0.29 -18.56
C GLU A 174 -67.41 0.87 -18.67
N ASP A 175 -67.77 1.21 -19.90
CA ASP A 175 -68.72 2.28 -20.22
C ASP A 175 -70.09 1.94 -19.62
N PRO A 176 -70.69 2.77 -18.73
CA PRO A 176 -71.94 2.46 -18.05
C PRO A 176 -73.20 2.50 -18.96
N SER A 177 -73.05 2.62 -20.28
CA SER A 177 -74.14 2.97 -21.20
C SER A 177 -74.84 1.78 -21.89
N LEU A 178 -74.58 0.53 -21.48
CA LEU A 178 -75.14 -0.67 -22.16
C LEU A 178 -76.16 -1.50 -21.37
N SER A 179 -76.82 -0.94 -20.34
CA SER A 179 -77.90 -1.64 -19.61
C SER A 179 -79.20 -0.83 -19.51
N ARG A 180 -79.72 -0.35 -20.64
CA ARG A 180 -81.13 0.09 -20.78
C ARG A 180 -81.70 -0.38 -22.12
N THR A 181 -82.27 -1.58 -22.10
CA THR A 181 -83.32 -2.05 -23.03
C THR A 181 -84.22 -2.98 -22.25
#